data_AF-A0A1C4LQV3-F1
#
_entry.id   AF-A0A1C4LQV3-F1
#
_cell.length_a   1.000
_cell.length_b   1.000
_cell.length_c   1.000
_cell.angle_alpha   90.00
_cell.angle_beta   90.00
_cell.angle_gamma   90.00
#
_symmetry.space_group_name_H-M   'P 1'
#
loop_
_entity.id
_entity.type
_entity.pdbx_description
1 polymer ?
#
loop_
_entity_poly.entity_id
_entity_poly.type
_entity_poly.pdbx_seq_one_letter_code
_entity_poly.pdbx_strand_id
1 'polypeptide(L)'
;MRPEQFLTYLKELLPTARTFAETGEKKYPFGVVIPRPSGEDRWQVIGQLSPAEKHDTPAPATTGTPTEGPPPPDTAPAPAWLAATLTAAAHPEIAAITVWPTTPGLTIDYHNGAKTFVRAL
;
A
#
# COMPACT_ATOMS: atom_id res chain seq x y z
N MET A 1 -1.92 -8.69 5.86
CA MET A 1 -0.93 -7.66 6.18
C MET A 1 -1.55 -6.49 6.96
N ARG A 2 -0.90 -6.05 8.05
CA ARG A 2 -1.22 -4.83 8.83
C ARG A 2 -0.51 -3.59 8.25
N PRO A 3 -0.92 -2.34 8.60
CA PRO A 3 -0.33 -1.12 8.04
C PRO A 3 1.20 -1.01 8.19
N GLU A 4 1.74 -1.38 9.34
CA GLU A 4 3.18 -1.38 9.61
C GLU A 4 3.95 -2.35 8.72
N GLN A 5 3.37 -3.53 8.46
CA GLN A 5 3.94 -4.53 7.56
C GLN A 5 3.90 -4.03 6.11
N PHE A 6 2.80 -3.38 5.72
CA PHE A 6 2.65 -2.80 4.39
C PHE A 6 3.65 -1.66 4.16
N LEU A 7 3.87 -0.78 5.14
CA LEU A 7 4.89 0.26 5.05
C LEU A 7 6.31 -0.31 4.95
N THR A 8 6.59 -1.40 5.67
CA THR A 8 7.87 -2.12 5.58
C THR A 8 8.07 -2.66 4.16
N TYR A 9 7.09 -3.38 3.64
CA TYR A 9 7.09 -3.91 2.28
C TYR A 9 7.25 -2.79 1.23
N LEU A 10 6.52 -1.68 1.37
CA LEU A 10 6.65 -0.53 0.47
C LEU A 10 8.06 0.06 0.46
N LYS A 11 8.76 0.08 1.60
CA LYS A 11 10.14 0.56 1.68
C LYS A 11 11.14 -0.41 1.07
N GLU A 12 10.89 -1.71 1.19
CA GLU A 12 11.70 -2.73 0.50
C GLU A 12 11.55 -2.59 -1.03
N LEU A 13 10.31 -2.35 -1.49
CA LEU A 13 10.00 -2.14 -2.91
C LEU A 13 10.49 -0.79 -3.45
N LEU A 14 10.40 0.26 -2.64
CA LEU A 14 10.76 1.64 -2.96
C LEU A 14 11.72 2.18 -1.89
N PRO A 15 13.03 1.90 -2.00
CA PRO A 15 14.00 2.27 -0.96
C PRO A 15 14.12 3.78 -0.68
N THR A 16 13.68 4.62 -1.62
CA THR A 16 13.66 6.08 -1.47
C THR A 16 12.41 6.60 -0.75
N ALA A 17 11.41 5.75 -0.50
CA ALA A 17 10.21 6.11 0.23
C ALA A 17 10.52 6.34 1.71
N ARG A 18 9.85 7.33 2.30
CA ARG A 18 10.03 7.71 3.71
C ARG A 18 8.70 7.65 4.43
N THR A 19 8.65 7.00 5.59
CA THR A 19 7.47 7.05 6.46
C THR A 19 7.27 8.46 7.00
N PHE A 20 6.04 8.78 7.40
CA PHE A 20 5.74 10.05 8.06
C PHE A 20 6.48 10.24 9.38
N ALA A 21 6.72 9.15 10.11
CA ALA A 21 7.55 9.15 11.30
C ALA A 21 8.97 9.66 10.99
N GLU A 22 9.56 9.23 9.88
CA GLU A 22 10.89 9.68 9.42
C GLU A 22 10.89 11.15 8.99
N THR A 23 9.76 11.68 8.53
CA THR A 23 9.62 13.10 8.14
C THR A 23 9.10 14.00 9.26
N GLY A 24 8.90 13.48 10.48
CA GLY A 24 8.38 14.24 11.62
C GLY A 24 6.88 14.55 11.58
N GLU A 25 6.12 13.96 10.65
CA GLU A 25 4.67 14.10 10.55
C GLU A 25 3.98 13.19 11.59
N LYS A 26 3.04 13.76 12.35
CA LYS A 26 2.40 13.10 13.50
C LYS A 26 0.89 12.90 13.34
N LYS A 27 0.27 13.58 12.37
CA LYS A 27 -1.19 13.54 12.17
C LYS A 27 -1.67 12.17 11.67
N TYR A 28 -0.85 11.50 10.87
CA TYR A 28 -1.19 10.20 10.30
C TYR A 28 -0.14 9.18 10.75
N PRO A 29 -0.44 8.29 11.72
CA PRO A 29 0.54 7.39 12.31
C PRO A 29 1.13 6.41 11.28
N PHE A 30 0.34 6.07 10.26
CA PHE A 30 0.77 5.26 9.13
C PHE A 30 0.64 6.10 7.86
N GLY A 31 1.77 6.58 7.38
CA GLY A 31 1.83 7.32 6.13
C GLY A 31 3.22 7.25 5.52
N VAL A 32 3.29 7.52 4.22
CA VAL A 32 4.51 7.42 3.42
C VAL A 32 4.57 8.56 2.41
N VAL A 33 5.77 9.06 2.21
CA VAL A 33 6.16 9.98 1.15
C VAL A 33 6.95 9.20 0.12
N ILE A 34 6.50 9.22 -1.14
CA ILE A 34 7.16 8.56 -2.27
C ILE A 34 7.70 9.64 -3.21
N PRO A 35 9.02 9.80 -3.33
CA PRO A 35 9.62 10.70 -4.30
C PRO A 35 9.36 10.21 -5.73
N ARG A 36 8.93 11.11 -6.62
CA ARG A 36 8.75 10.89 -8.06
C ARG A 36 9.44 12.01 -8.86
N PRO A 37 9.75 11.81 -10.15
CA PRO A 37 10.32 12.87 -10.98
C PRO A 37 9.47 14.17 -11.00
N SER A 38 8.15 14.04 -10.83
CA SER A 38 7.20 15.17 -10.80
C SER A 38 7.03 15.83 -9.43
N GLY A 39 7.67 15.33 -8.36
CA GLY A 39 7.50 15.83 -6.99
C GLY A 39 7.45 14.72 -5.95
N GLU A 40 6.64 14.88 -4.91
CA GLU A 40 6.46 13.86 -3.88
C GLU A 40 4.97 13.51 -3.73
N ASP A 41 4.67 12.21 -3.75
CA ASP A 41 3.33 11.72 -3.47
C ASP A 41 3.22 11.37 -1.97
N ARG A 42 2.18 11.87 -1.30
CA ARG A 42 1.94 11.64 0.12
C ARG A 42 0.71 10.76 0.31
N TRP A 43 0.88 9.69 1.07
CA TRP A 43 -0.17 8.69 1.27
C TRP A 43 -0.40 8.40 2.75
N GLN A 44 -1.66 8.40 3.16
CA GLN A 44 -2.11 7.79 4.40
C GLN A 44 -2.42 6.31 4.15
N VAL A 45 -2.00 5.44 5.07
CA VAL A 45 -2.29 4.00 5.03
C VAL A 45 -3.24 3.66 6.19
N ILE A 46 -4.30 2.91 5.89
CA ILE A 46 -5.31 2.50 6.87
C ILE A 46 -5.55 1.00 6.69
N GLY A 47 -5.43 0.22 7.76
CA GLY A 47 -5.65 -1.22 7.74
C GLY A 47 -7.03 -1.58 8.28
N GLN A 48 -7.65 -2.58 7.66
CA GLN A 48 -8.82 -3.26 8.17
C GLN A 48 -8.46 -4.73 8.40
N LEU A 49 -8.70 -5.20 9.62
CA LEU A 49 -8.44 -6.59 10.01
C LEU A 49 -9.32 -7.56 9.21
N SER A 50 -8.82 -8.78 9.05
CA SER A 50 -9.66 -9.85 8.48
C SER A 50 -10.84 -10.17 9.42
N PRO A 51 -11.97 -10.70 8.92
CA PRO A 51 -13.14 -11.00 9.76
C PRO A 51 -12.86 -11.94 10.94
N ALA A 52 -11.85 -12.81 10.83
CA ALA A 52 -11.47 -13.77 11.86
C ALA A 52 -10.36 -13.26 12.80
N GLU A 53 -9.76 -12.11 12.50
CA GLU A 53 -8.64 -11.55 13.26
C GLU A 53 -9.13 -10.77 14.48
N LYS A 54 -8.45 -10.99 15.61
CA LYS A 54 -8.64 -10.20 16.82
C LYS A 54 -7.50 -9.18 16.93
N HIS A 55 -7.78 -8.04 17.56
CA HIS A 55 -6.81 -6.96 17.68
C HIS A 55 -5.45 -7.43 18.25
N ASP A 56 -5.48 -8.19 19.35
CA ASP A 56 -4.29 -8.68 20.05
C ASP A 56 -3.71 -9.97 19.46
N THR A 57 -4.35 -10.56 18.45
CA THR A 57 -3.93 -11.84 17.85
C THR A 57 -3.96 -11.72 16.34
N PRO A 58 -2.83 -11.33 15.73
CA PRO A 58 -2.74 -11.22 14.27
C PRO A 58 -3.14 -12.53 13.61
N ALA A 59 -3.98 -12.46 12.58
CA ALA A 59 -4.21 -13.60 11.72
C ALA A 59 -2.91 -13.92 10.96
N PRO A 60 -2.62 -15.20 10.71
CA PRO A 60 -1.47 -15.56 9.89
C PRO A 60 -1.58 -14.92 8.49
N ALA A 61 -0.43 -14.64 7.89
CA ALA A 61 -0.37 -14.27 6.48
C ALA A 61 -0.90 -15.44 5.63
N THR A 62 -1.79 -15.13 4.68
CA THR A 62 -2.26 -16.11 3.68
C THR A 62 -1.67 -15.71 2.35
N THR A 63 -0.97 -16.64 1.71
CA THR A 63 -0.42 -16.47 0.36
C THR A 63 -1.29 -17.18 -0.66
N GLY A 64 -1.39 -16.62 -1.86
CA GLY A 64 -2.08 -17.23 -3.01
C GLY A 64 -1.42 -16.82 -4.32
N THR A 65 -2.12 -17.03 -5.43
CA THR A 65 -1.69 -16.46 -6.73
C THR A 65 -1.68 -14.94 -6.62
N PRO A 66 -0.55 -14.27 -6.85
CA PRO A 66 -0.48 -12.82 -6.76
C PRO A 66 -1.31 -12.15 -7.86
N THR A 67 -1.74 -10.92 -7.60
CA THR A 67 -2.13 -10.02 -8.69
C THR A 67 -0.86 -9.54 -9.40
N GLU A 68 -0.83 -9.70 -10.73
CA GLU A 68 0.34 -9.39 -11.56
C GLU A 68 -0.01 -8.35 -12.63
N GLY A 69 0.97 -7.55 -13.04
CA GLY A 69 0.81 -6.55 -14.10
C GLY A 69 2.14 -5.97 -14.59
N PRO A 70 2.12 -5.20 -15.69
CA PRO A 70 3.33 -4.53 -16.18
C PRO A 70 3.79 -3.43 -15.20
N PRO A 71 5.08 -3.06 -15.22
CA PRO A 71 5.57 -1.92 -14.45
C PRO A 71 4.87 -0.62 -14.90
N PRO A 72 4.68 0.35 -13.98
CA PRO A 72 4.03 1.61 -14.31
C PRO A 72 4.88 2.47 -15.25
N PRO A 73 4.26 3.23 -16.18
CA PRO A 73 4.95 4.34 -16.82
C PRO A 73 5.12 5.49 -15.81
N ASP A 74 6.27 6.17 -15.81
CA ASP A 74 6.53 7.29 -14.88
C ASP A 74 5.50 8.42 -14.98
N THR A 75 4.89 8.58 -16.15
CA THR A 75 3.86 9.59 -16.43
C THR A 75 2.46 9.23 -15.89
N ALA A 76 2.28 8.03 -15.33
CA ALA A 76 1.00 7.64 -14.77
C ALA A 76 0.57 8.57 -13.61
N PRO A 77 -0.74 8.83 -13.47
CA PRO A 77 -1.28 9.47 -12.28
C PRO A 77 -0.88 8.72 -11.01
N ALA A 78 -0.64 9.42 -9.91
CA ALA A 78 -0.05 8.84 -8.69
C ALA A 78 -0.77 7.56 -8.18
N PRO A 79 -2.12 7.48 -8.11
CA PRO A 79 -2.80 6.24 -7.74
C PRO A 79 -2.54 5.10 -8.72
N ALA A 80 -2.63 5.37 -10.03
CA ALA A 80 -2.40 4.35 -11.06
C ALA A 80 -0.94 3.88 -11.08
N TRP A 81 0.00 4.79 -10.87
CA TRP A 81 1.42 4.48 -10.76
C TRP A 81 1.66 3.53 -9.58
N LEU A 82 1.18 3.89 -8.38
CA LEU A 82 1.37 3.07 -7.18
C LEU A 82 0.70 1.70 -7.30
N ALA A 83 -0.50 1.62 -7.88
CA ALA A 83 -1.17 0.36 -8.14
C ALA A 83 -0.34 -0.55 -9.04
N ALA A 84 0.17 -0.02 -10.15
CA ALA A 84 0.98 -0.78 -11.09
C ALA A 84 2.36 -1.16 -10.52
N THR A 85 2.97 -0.33 -9.66
CA THR A 85 4.18 -0.72 -8.91
C THR A 85 3.92 -1.95 -8.04
N LEU A 86 2.79 -1.97 -7.33
CA LEU A 86 2.42 -3.07 -6.44
C LEU A 86 2.04 -4.34 -7.20
N THR A 87 1.31 -4.24 -8.32
CA THR A 87 0.99 -5.41 -9.16
C THR A 87 2.24 -5.97 -9.86
N ALA A 88 3.16 -5.11 -10.31
CA ALA A 88 4.42 -5.56 -10.91
C ALA A 88 5.33 -6.28 -9.91
N ALA A 89 5.23 -5.95 -8.62
CA ALA A 89 5.96 -6.60 -7.54
C ALA A 89 5.38 -7.97 -7.14
N ALA A 90 4.16 -8.31 -7.60
CA ALA A 90 3.54 -9.64 -7.46
C ALA A 90 3.60 -10.21 -6.03
N HIS A 91 3.31 -9.40 -5.00
CA HIS A 91 3.40 -9.86 -3.61
C HIS A 91 2.36 -10.97 -3.32
N PRO A 92 2.77 -12.13 -2.76
CA PRO A 92 1.92 -13.32 -2.66
C PRO A 92 0.74 -13.20 -1.70
N GLU A 93 0.78 -12.26 -0.76
CA GLU A 93 -0.38 -11.96 0.11
C GLU A 93 -1.47 -11.12 -0.57
N ILE A 94 -1.12 -10.36 -1.63
CA ILE A 94 -2.06 -9.45 -2.29
C ILE A 94 -2.90 -10.23 -3.30
N ALA A 95 -4.20 -10.21 -3.10
CA ALA A 95 -5.17 -10.86 -3.97
C ALA A 95 -5.66 -9.92 -5.09
N ALA A 96 -5.92 -8.66 -4.77
CA ALA A 96 -6.38 -7.67 -5.73
C ALA A 96 -6.02 -6.24 -5.30
N ILE A 97 -5.93 -5.34 -6.29
CA ILE A 97 -5.75 -3.91 -6.08
C ILE A 97 -6.82 -3.16 -6.89
N THR A 98 -7.59 -2.31 -6.22
CA THR A 98 -8.62 -1.45 -6.83
C THR A 98 -8.18 0.01 -6.74
N VAL A 99 -8.20 0.73 -7.86
CA VAL A 99 -7.82 2.16 -7.93
C VAL A 99 -9.05 3.05 -7.80
N TRP A 100 -8.95 4.09 -6.97
CA TRP A 100 -9.99 5.10 -6.77
C TRP A 100 -9.53 6.44 -7.37
N PRO A 101 -10.00 6.83 -8.58
CA PRO A 101 -9.55 8.05 -9.23
C PRO A 101 -10.21 9.33 -8.67
N THR A 102 -11.48 9.25 -8.24
CA THR A 102 -12.26 10.42 -7.76
C THR A 102 -11.85 10.87 -6.36
N THR A 103 -11.47 9.91 -5.51
CA THR A 103 -10.83 10.13 -4.21
C THR A 103 -9.49 9.42 -4.30
N PRO A 104 -8.43 10.11 -4.79
CA PRO A 104 -7.18 9.48 -5.20
C PRO A 104 -6.65 8.51 -4.13
N GLY A 105 -6.59 7.23 -4.47
CA GLY A 105 -6.27 6.18 -3.52
C GLY A 105 -6.40 4.78 -4.09
N LEU A 106 -6.14 3.79 -3.25
CA LEU A 106 -6.17 2.36 -3.54
C LEU A 106 -6.89 1.60 -2.44
N THR A 107 -7.59 0.53 -2.81
CA THR A 107 -7.89 -0.59 -1.91
C THR A 107 -7.02 -1.77 -2.31
N ILE A 108 -6.36 -2.38 -1.33
CA ILE A 108 -5.58 -3.60 -1.48
C ILE A 108 -6.32 -4.68 -0.69
N ASP A 109 -6.77 -5.71 -1.39
CA ASP A 109 -7.41 -6.88 -0.81
C ASP A 109 -6.37 -7.99 -0.64
N TYR A 110 -6.27 -8.55 0.56
CA TYR A 110 -5.37 -9.66 0.84
C TYR A 110 -6.11 -11.00 0.82
N HIS A 111 -5.39 -12.09 0.54
CA HIS A 111 -5.97 -13.44 0.52
C HIS A 111 -6.56 -13.88 1.87
N ASN A 112 -6.10 -13.31 2.98
CA ASN A 112 -6.67 -13.58 4.30
C ASN A 112 -7.95 -12.77 4.61
N GLY A 113 -8.43 -11.94 3.68
CA GLY A 113 -9.62 -11.11 3.84
C GLY A 113 -9.40 -9.78 4.58
N ALA A 114 -8.18 -9.49 5.03
CA ALA A 114 -7.82 -8.15 5.48
C ALA A 114 -7.80 -7.18 4.29
N LYS A 115 -7.86 -5.87 4.56
CA LYS A 115 -7.74 -4.83 3.55
C LYS A 115 -6.79 -3.73 3.97
N THR A 116 -6.12 -3.12 3.02
CA THR A 116 -5.41 -1.86 3.21
C THR A 116 -6.00 -0.80 2.30
N PHE A 117 -6.34 0.35 2.86
CA PHE A 117 -6.73 1.54 2.13
C PHE A 117 -5.57 2.51 2.10
N VAL A 118 -5.16 2.91 0.91
CA VAL A 118 -4.12 3.92 0.68
C VAL A 118 -4.78 5.16 0.13
N ARG A 119 -4.68 6.29 0.82
CA ARG A 119 -5.39 7.53 0.46
C ARG A 119 -4.39 8.67 0.25
N ALA A 120 -4.49 9.38 -0.86
CA ALA A 120 -3.66 10.56 -1.12
C ALA A 120 -3.98 11.69 -0.13
N LEU A 121 -2.97 12.49 0.18
CA LEU A 121 -3.06 13.66 1.06
C LEU A 121 -2.74 14.97 0.35
#